data_AF-A0A957PRL9-F1
#
_entry.id   AF-A0A957PRL9-F1
#
_cell.length_a   1.000
_cell.length_b   1.000
_cell.length_c   1.000
_cell.angle_alpha   90.00
_cell.angle_beta   90.00
_cell.angle_gamma   90.00
#
_symmetry.space_group_name_H-M   'P 1'
#
loop_
_entity.id
_entity.type
_entity.pdbx_description
1 polymer ?
#
loop_
_entity_poly.entity_id
_entity_poly.type
_entity_poly.pdbx_seq_one_letter_code
_entity_poly.pdbx_strand_id
1 'polypeptide(L)'
;MHSLRPSSNKPMLATLTLHLRIPLCTSLKDKRGRIKPFMSRLHREFNVSVAEMDKHDVWDEAIIVCAMVGNDHTFLQSALGNVEKWAEANWTDGDVWDTKIEIVL
;
A
#
# COMPACT_ATOMS: atom_id res chain seq x y z
N MET A 1 -39.85 15.35 15.85
CA MET A 1 -38.57 14.88 16.39
C MET A 1 -38.16 13.64 15.60
N HIS A 2 -37.36 13.82 14.56
CA HIS A 2 -36.93 12.73 13.68
C HIS A 2 -35.75 12.03 14.37
N SER A 3 -35.95 10.79 14.80
CA SER A 3 -34.92 9.94 15.38
C SER A 3 -33.84 9.71 14.31
N LEU A 4 -32.67 10.33 14.50
CA LEU A 4 -31.45 9.97 13.79
C LEU A 4 -31.06 8.57 14.27
N ARG A 5 -31.53 7.54 13.56
CA ARG A 5 -30.87 6.24 13.62
C ARG A 5 -29.40 6.50 13.30
N PRO A 6 -28.42 6.09 14.12
CA PRO A 6 -27.05 6.10 13.67
C PRO A 6 -27.02 5.20 12.43
N SER A 7 -26.72 5.79 11.27
CA SER A 7 -26.21 4.97 10.17
C SER A 7 -24.98 4.29 10.76
N SER A 8 -24.97 2.97 10.81
CA SER A 8 -23.88 2.17 11.36
C SER A 8 -22.68 2.17 10.42
N ASN A 9 -22.24 3.37 10.00
CA ASN A 9 -21.12 3.57 9.10
C ASN A 9 -19.85 3.65 9.97
N LYS A 10 -19.45 2.51 10.50
CA LYS A 10 -18.25 2.39 11.32
C LYS A 10 -17.03 2.72 10.44
N PRO A 11 -16.12 3.63 10.86
CA PRO A 11 -14.88 3.83 10.13
C PRO A 11 -14.07 2.53 10.14
N MET A 12 -13.47 2.20 9.02
CA MET A 12 -12.66 1.02 8.79
C MET A 12 -11.28 1.48 8.31
N LEU A 13 -10.24 0.82 8.77
CA LEU A 13 -8.88 1.00 8.23
C LEU A 13 -8.57 -0.19 7.34
N ALA A 14 -8.17 0.09 6.10
CA ALA A 14 -7.72 -0.91 5.16
C ALA A 14 -6.23 -0.71 4.88
N THR A 15 -5.49 -1.80 4.77
CA THR A 15 -4.07 -1.81 4.42
C THR A 15 -3.82 -2.77 3.26
N LEU A 16 -3.00 -2.35 2.31
CA LEU A 16 -2.38 -3.19 1.30
C LEU A 16 -0.90 -3.31 1.63
N THR A 17 -0.43 -4.53 1.84
CA THR A 17 0.99 -4.85 1.96
C THR A 17 1.50 -5.33 0.62
N LEU A 18 2.59 -4.74 0.16
CA LEU A 18 3.32 -5.09 -1.06
C LEU A 18 4.71 -5.60 -0.68
N HIS A 19 5.02 -6.84 -1.05
CA HIS A 19 6.38 -7.36 -0.94
C HIS A 19 7.07 -7.22 -2.30
N LEU A 20 8.10 -6.37 -2.32
CA LEU A 20 8.91 -6.11 -3.51
C LEU A 20 10.21 -6.88 -3.46
N ARG A 21 10.57 -7.51 -4.58
CA ARG A 21 11.95 -7.90 -4.87
C ARG A 21 12.64 -6.79 -5.65
N ILE A 22 13.91 -6.58 -5.33
CA ILE A 22 14.76 -5.52 -5.89
C ILE A 22 16.08 -6.15 -6.39
N PRO A 23 16.03 -6.98 -7.45
CA PRO A 23 17.21 -7.62 -8.00
C PRO A 23 18.27 -6.58 -8.39
N LEU A 24 19.54 -7.00 -8.31
CA LEU A 24 20.70 -6.17 -8.63
C LEU A 24 20.80 -4.89 -7.77
N CYS A 25 20.03 -4.79 -6.68
CA CYS A 25 20.33 -3.79 -5.67
C CYS A 25 21.68 -4.12 -5.03
N THR A 26 22.47 -3.11 -4.66
CA THR A 26 23.85 -3.34 -4.17
C THR A 26 24.12 -2.70 -2.82
N SER A 27 23.15 -1.95 -2.27
CA SER A 27 23.28 -1.32 -0.97
C SER A 27 21.92 -0.81 -0.46
N LEU A 28 21.82 -0.54 0.84
CA LEU A 28 20.65 0.13 1.43
C LEU A 28 20.39 1.52 0.84
N LYS A 29 21.44 2.23 0.41
CA LYS A 29 21.30 3.53 -0.25
C LYS A 29 20.67 3.38 -1.64
N ASP A 30 21.09 2.39 -2.40
CA ASP A 30 20.54 2.07 -3.71
C ASP A 30 19.04 1.69 -3.57
N LYS A 31 18.71 0.77 -2.66
CA LYS A 31 17.33 0.42 -2.32
C LYS A 31 16.48 1.66 -2.02
N ARG A 32 16.93 2.53 -1.11
CA ARG A 32 16.24 3.78 -0.76
C ARG A 32 16.02 4.69 -1.98
N GLY A 33 16.98 4.72 -2.90
CA GLY A 33 16.89 5.46 -4.17
C GLY A 33 15.78 4.94 -5.09
N ARG A 34 15.54 3.63 -5.11
CA ARG A 34 14.51 2.98 -5.93
C ARG A 34 13.11 3.02 -5.31
N ILE A 35 12.99 2.74 -4.01
CA ILE A 35 11.69 2.69 -3.32
C ILE A 35 11.07 4.07 -3.12
N LYS A 36 11.88 5.12 -2.88
CA LYS A 36 11.36 6.44 -2.50
C LYS A 36 10.54 7.11 -3.62
N PRO A 37 10.98 7.12 -4.90
CA PRO A 37 10.17 7.61 -6.00
C PRO A 37 8.88 6.79 -6.18
N PHE A 38 8.95 5.47 -6.03
CA PHE A 38 7.80 4.59 -6.16
C PHE A 38 6.72 4.88 -5.11
N MET A 39 7.09 4.94 -3.82
CA MET A 39 6.18 5.34 -2.74
C MET A 39 5.62 6.76 -2.95
N SER A 40 6.45 7.68 -3.45
CA SER A 40 6.00 9.05 -3.74
C SER A 40 4.97 9.09 -4.87
N ARG A 41 5.07 8.20 -5.86
CA ARG A 41 4.06 8.06 -6.93
C ARG A 41 2.77 7.45 -6.38
N LEU A 42 2.85 6.37 -5.60
CA LEU A 42 1.67 5.78 -4.95
C LEU A 42 0.84 6.81 -4.17
N HIS A 43 1.50 7.63 -3.35
CA HIS A 43 0.84 8.68 -2.56
C HIS A 43 0.25 9.81 -3.43
N ARG A 44 0.75 10.03 -4.67
CA ARG A 44 0.23 11.06 -5.57
C ARG A 44 -0.95 10.57 -6.41
N GLU A 45 -0.87 9.32 -6.88
CA GLU A 45 -1.90 8.72 -7.73
C GLU A 45 -3.13 8.29 -6.93
N PHE A 46 -2.95 7.95 -5.65
CA PHE A 46 -4.00 7.40 -4.81
C PHE A 46 -4.09 8.15 -3.47
N ASN A 47 -5.31 8.20 -2.92
CA ASN A 47 -5.56 8.73 -1.58
C ASN A 47 -5.18 7.70 -0.50
N VAL A 48 -3.89 7.37 -0.42
CA VAL A 48 -3.33 6.39 0.53
C VAL A 48 -2.15 6.99 1.29
N SER A 49 -2.04 6.65 2.56
CA SER A 49 -0.77 6.79 3.28
C SER A 49 0.15 5.66 2.84
N VAL A 50 1.44 5.93 2.62
CA VAL A 50 2.40 4.93 2.11
C VAL A 50 3.68 4.96 2.94
N ALA A 51 4.17 3.79 3.36
CA ALA A 51 5.43 3.70 4.09
C ALA A 51 6.11 2.33 3.91
N GLU A 52 7.44 2.30 4.03
CA GLU A 52 8.23 1.07 4.13
C GLU A 52 8.19 0.55 5.57
N MET A 53 7.65 -0.64 5.80
CA MET A 53 7.35 -1.16 7.15
C MET A 53 8.28 -2.28 7.64
N ASP A 54 9.02 -2.94 6.75
CA ASP A 54 9.96 -4.01 7.14
C ASP A 54 11.08 -4.16 6.08
N LYS A 55 12.04 -5.05 6.36
CA LYS A 55 13.22 -5.36 5.54
C LYS A 55 14.18 -4.17 5.41
N HIS A 56 14.20 -3.23 6.35
CA HIS A 56 15.04 -2.01 6.26
C HIS A 56 16.55 -2.30 6.21
N ASP A 57 17.00 -3.45 6.72
CA ASP A 57 18.40 -3.91 6.71
C ASP A 57 18.71 -4.90 5.57
N VAL A 58 17.72 -5.18 4.73
CA VAL A 58 17.83 -6.02 3.53
C VAL A 58 17.72 -5.13 2.30
N TRP A 59 18.66 -5.26 1.35
CA TRP A 59 18.75 -4.36 0.20
C TRP A 59 18.02 -4.86 -1.04
N ASP A 60 17.84 -6.17 -1.20
CA ASP A 60 17.16 -6.81 -2.34
C ASP A 60 15.66 -7.06 -2.12
N GLU A 61 15.10 -6.63 -0.99
CA GLU A 61 13.69 -6.76 -0.68
C GLU A 61 13.15 -5.51 0.03
N ALA A 62 11.86 -5.23 -0.12
CA ALA A 62 11.18 -4.21 0.67
C ALA A 62 9.74 -4.61 0.98
N ILE A 63 9.25 -4.22 2.15
CA ILE A 63 7.82 -4.28 2.49
C ILE A 63 7.27 -2.85 2.48
N ILE A 64 6.38 -2.57 1.54
CA ILE A 64 5.66 -1.29 1.46
C ILE A 64 4.21 -1.53 1.88
N VAL A 65 3.70 -0.67 2.76
CA VAL A 65 2.30 -0.69 3.18
C VAL A 65 1.61 0.59 2.73
N CYS A 66 0.45 0.42 2.09
CA CYS A 66 -0.48 1.47 1.72
C CYS A 66 -1.70 1.39 2.63
N ALA A 67 -2.09 2.48 3.29
CA ALA A 67 -3.25 2.53 4.19
C ALA A 67 -4.32 3.51 3.71
N MET A 68 -5.59 3.12 3.84
CA MET A 68 -6.76 3.90 3.49
C MET A 68 -7.83 3.79 4.58
N VAL A 69 -8.49 4.89 4.92
CA VAL A 69 -9.64 4.89 5.83
C VAL A 69 -10.91 5.11 5.02
N GLY A 70 -11.96 4.37 5.35
CA GLY A 70 -13.27 4.48 4.69
C GLY A 70 -14.38 3.92 5.56
N ASN A 71 -15.60 3.91 5.06
CA ASN A 71 -16.77 3.38 5.76
C ASN A 71 -17.54 2.33 4.92
N ASP A 72 -17.03 2.01 3.73
CA ASP A 72 -17.57 0.99 2.84
C ASP A 72 -16.46 -0.03 2.54
N HIS A 73 -16.69 -1.27 2.98
CA HIS A 73 -15.76 -2.38 2.79
C HIS A 73 -15.50 -2.68 1.31
N THR A 74 -16.54 -2.65 0.48
CA THR A 74 -16.43 -2.97 -0.96
C THR A 74 -15.63 -1.90 -1.67
N PHE A 75 -15.87 -0.63 -1.34
CA PHE A 75 -15.06 0.47 -1.83
C PHE A 75 -13.60 0.34 -1.42
N LEU A 76 -13.31 0.09 -0.13
CA LEU A 76 -11.93 -0.06 0.36
C LEU A 76 -11.20 -1.22 -0.32
N GLN A 77 -11.85 -2.38 -0.44
CA GLN A 77 -11.31 -3.55 -1.13
C GLN A 77 -11.00 -3.24 -2.60
N SER A 78 -11.94 -2.62 -3.32
CA SER A 78 -11.76 -2.26 -4.72
C SER A 78 -10.70 -1.19 -4.92
N ALA A 79 -10.64 -0.20 -4.03
CA ALA A 79 -9.69 0.91 -4.12
C ALA A 79 -8.26 0.39 -3.91
N LEU A 80 -8.02 -0.41 -2.87
CA LEU A 80 -6.71 -1.03 -2.65
C LEU A 80 -6.36 -2.07 -3.73
N GLY A 81 -7.32 -2.80 -4.28
CA GLY A 81 -7.08 -3.68 -5.43
C GLY A 81 -6.64 -2.91 -6.70
N ASN A 82 -7.05 -1.65 -6.86
CA ASN A 82 -6.53 -0.79 -7.93
C ASN A 82 -5.10 -0.31 -7.64
N VAL A 83 -4.79 -0.04 -6.37
CA VAL A 83 -3.41 0.29 -5.94
C VAL A 83 -2.47 -0.89 -6.20
N GLU A 84 -2.90 -2.12 -5.88
CA GLU A 84 -2.16 -3.36 -6.13
C GLU A 84 -1.84 -3.53 -7.63
N LYS A 85 -2.85 -3.51 -8.50
CA LYS A 85 -2.66 -3.63 -9.95
C LYS A 85 -1.76 -2.54 -10.52
N TRP A 86 -1.91 -1.32 -10.01
CA TRP A 86 -1.05 -0.21 -10.42
C TRP A 86 0.39 -0.43 -9.98
N ALA A 87 0.61 -0.91 -8.75
CA ALA A 87 1.92 -1.22 -8.21
C ALA A 87 2.62 -2.31 -9.04
N GLU A 88 1.93 -3.41 -9.36
CA GLU A 88 2.45 -4.48 -10.24
C GLU A 88 2.84 -3.95 -11.62
N ALA A 89 2.02 -3.08 -12.21
CA ALA A 89 2.27 -2.53 -13.54
C ALA A 89 3.35 -1.43 -13.58
N ASN A 90 3.64 -0.78 -12.45
CA ASN A 90 4.53 0.39 -12.40
C ASN A 90 5.81 0.18 -11.59
N TRP A 91 5.97 -0.96 -10.90
CA TRP A 91 7.23 -1.33 -10.26
C TRP A 91 8.21 -1.85 -11.31
N THR A 92 9.23 -1.06 -11.63
CA THR A 92 10.19 -1.36 -12.70
C THR A 92 11.53 -1.92 -12.20
N ASP A 93 11.77 -1.85 -10.89
CA ASP A 93 13.04 -2.22 -10.27
C ASP A 93 13.10 -3.69 -9.82
N GLY A 94 12.15 -4.52 -10.26
CA GLY A 94 12.02 -5.93 -9.92
C GLY A 94 10.60 -6.42 -10.13
N ASP A 95 10.07 -7.13 -9.13
CA ASP A 95 8.72 -7.68 -9.17
C ASP A 95 8.02 -7.55 -7.82
N VAL A 96 6.68 -7.48 -7.85
CA VAL A 96 5.81 -7.61 -6.69
C VAL A 96 5.52 -9.10 -6.56
N TRP A 97 5.99 -9.75 -5.50
CA TRP A 97 5.92 -11.21 -5.40
C TRP A 97 4.91 -11.72 -4.37
N ASP A 98 4.48 -10.86 -3.45
CA ASP A 98 3.36 -11.13 -2.54
C ASP A 98 2.58 -9.84 -2.26
N THR A 99 1.27 -10.00 -2.09
CA THR A 99 0.34 -8.91 -1.82
C THR A 99 -0.70 -9.36 -0.80
N LYS A 100 -1.11 -8.44 0.09
CA LYS A 100 -2.15 -8.75 1.07
C LYS A 100 -2.97 -7.51 1.40
N ILE A 101 -4.28 -7.62 1.20
CA ILE A 101 -5.26 -6.63 1.66
C ILE A 101 -5.86 -7.10 2.98
N GLU A 102 -5.86 -6.21 3.97
CA GLU A 102 -6.50 -6.42 5.27
C GLU A 102 -7.40 -5.24 5.58
N ILE A 103 -8.59 -5.50 6.13
CA ILE A 103 -9.54 -4.45 6.54
C ILE A 103 -9.93 -4.70 7.99
N VAL A 104 -9.72 -3.70 8.84
CA VAL A 104 -10.01 -3.75 10.28
C VAL A 104 -11.15 -2.77 10.63
N LEU A 105 -12.02 -3.22 11.54
CA LEU A 105 -13.22 -2.54 12.00
C LEU A 105 -13.00 -1.74 13.28
#